data_AF-A0A1H6JIG5-F1
#
_entry.id   AF-A0A1H6JIG5-F1
#
_cell.length_a   1.000
_cell.length_b   1.000
_cell.length_c   1.000
_cell.angle_alpha   90.00
_cell.angle_beta   90.00
_cell.angle_gamma   90.00
#
_symmetry.space_group_name_H-M   'P 1'
#
loop_
_entity.id
_entity.type
_entity.pdbx_description
1 polymer ?
#
loop_
_entity_poly.entity_id
_entity_poly.type
_entity_poly.pdbx_seq_one_letter_code
_entity_poly.pdbx_strand_id
1 'polypeptide(L)'
;MDDVQAVEAFKEKFYLNDDDLAAMQNIKLPSERTIQDYRSTYNDTREWLRREKAANDKESANIDWDDVVFEVDLLKSQEINLDYILELIFEHNKKNKSKAHLIEEVRRLIRASLGNRAKEGLIVDFINQTNLDDINDKASIIDAFFSFAQTEQKCEAEELIRSESLNEGAAKRYITASLKREYASENGTELNSTLPKMSPLNPQYKTKKQSVFQKIADFVEKYKGVGGQI
;
A
#
# COMPACT_ATOMS: atom_id res chain seq x y z
N MET A 1 -28.08 20.02 -10.98
CA MET A 1 -28.61 20.33 -9.63
C MET A 1 -30.03 19.80 -9.64
N ASP A 2 -30.15 18.50 -9.76
CA ASP A 2 -31.42 17.94 -10.24
C ASP A 2 -32.25 17.39 -9.07
N ASP A 3 -31.64 17.34 -7.89
CA ASP A 3 -32.27 16.97 -6.63
C ASP A 3 -32.42 18.20 -5.72
N VAL A 4 -33.61 18.79 -5.76
CA VAL A 4 -33.98 19.96 -4.95
C VAL A 4 -33.95 19.64 -3.46
N GLN A 5 -34.30 18.40 -3.05
CA GLN A 5 -34.26 18.02 -1.64
C GLN A 5 -32.83 17.95 -1.11
N ALA A 6 -31.89 17.41 -1.89
CA ALA A 6 -30.48 17.38 -1.50
C ALA A 6 -29.88 18.79 -1.37
N VAL A 7 -30.27 19.73 -2.24
CA VAL A 7 -29.81 21.12 -2.20
C VAL A 7 -30.35 21.85 -0.98
N GLU A 8 -31.64 21.71 -0.66
CA GLU A 8 -32.23 22.35 0.52
C GLU A 8 -31.66 21.78 1.83
N ALA A 9 -31.48 20.45 1.93
CA ALA A 9 -30.83 19.83 3.09
C ALA A 9 -29.38 20.30 3.27
N PHE A 10 -28.65 20.54 2.17
CA PHE A 10 -27.29 21.08 2.22
C PHE A 10 -27.30 22.54 2.72
N LYS A 11 -28.19 23.39 2.22
CA LYS A 11 -28.33 24.78 2.68
C LYS A 11 -28.67 24.85 4.16
N GLU A 12 -29.61 24.03 4.63
CA GLU A 12 -30.00 23.98 6.05
C GLU A 12 -28.83 23.52 6.94
N LYS A 13 -28.11 22.48 6.53
CA LYS A 13 -26.97 21.94 7.28
C LYS A 13 -25.83 22.95 7.47
N PHE A 14 -25.55 23.74 6.43
CA PHE A 14 -24.43 24.68 6.43
C PHE A 14 -24.86 26.14 6.61
N TYR A 15 -26.14 26.40 6.89
CA TYR A 15 -26.73 27.73 7.09
C TYR A 15 -26.48 28.69 5.93
N LEU A 16 -26.70 28.22 4.70
CA LEU A 16 -26.41 28.96 3.46
C LEU A 16 -27.70 29.50 2.83
N ASN A 17 -27.62 30.69 2.23
CA ASN A 17 -28.65 31.20 1.34
C ASN A 17 -28.31 30.96 -0.15
N ASP A 18 -29.20 31.36 -1.06
CA ASP A 18 -29.01 31.17 -2.52
C ASP A 18 -27.81 31.96 -3.07
N ASP A 19 -27.56 33.15 -2.54
CA ASP A 19 -26.43 33.99 -2.95
C ASP A 19 -25.09 33.37 -2.52
N ASP A 20 -25.02 32.81 -1.31
CA ASP A 20 -23.86 32.07 -0.81
C ASP A 20 -23.57 30.85 -1.69
N LEU A 21 -24.61 30.10 -2.04
CA LEU A 21 -24.49 28.91 -2.89
C LEU A 21 -23.99 29.27 -4.29
N ALA A 22 -24.52 30.35 -4.88
CA ALA A 22 -24.07 30.85 -6.18
C ALA A 22 -22.61 31.33 -6.12
N ALA A 23 -22.21 32.00 -5.05
CA ALA A 23 -20.83 32.42 -4.85
C ALA A 23 -19.88 31.20 -4.74
N MET A 24 -20.25 30.16 -3.99
CA MET A 24 -19.46 28.93 -3.84
C MET A 24 -19.30 28.18 -5.17
N GLN A 25 -20.32 28.12 -6.01
CA GLN A 25 -20.25 27.44 -7.32
C GLN A 25 -19.26 28.07 -8.29
N ASN A 26 -19.00 29.37 -8.14
CA ASN A 26 -18.02 30.07 -8.96
C ASN A 26 -16.57 29.76 -8.53
N ILE A 27 -16.37 29.17 -7.34
CA ILE A 27 -15.05 28.75 -6.87
C ILE A 27 -14.67 27.45 -7.57
N LYS A 28 -13.73 27.55 -8.51
CA LYS A 28 -13.19 26.37 -9.21
C LYS A 28 -12.22 25.63 -8.31
N LEU A 29 -12.66 24.47 -7.82
CA LEU A 29 -11.79 23.52 -7.15
C LEU A 29 -11.14 22.58 -8.18
N PRO A 30 -9.90 22.11 -7.93
CA PRO A 30 -9.35 21.00 -8.69
C PRO A 30 -10.26 19.78 -8.59
N SER A 31 -10.35 19.00 -9.65
CA SER A 31 -11.10 17.75 -9.60
C SER A 31 -10.47 16.79 -8.59
N GLU A 32 -11.28 15.91 -7.97
CA GLU A 32 -10.76 14.83 -7.12
C GLU A 32 -9.69 14.00 -7.85
N ARG A 33 -9.93 13.80 -9.16
CA ARG A 33 -9.00 13.16 -10.09
C ARG A 33 -7.63 13.83 -10.09
N THR A 34 -7.59 15.15 -10.24
CA THR A 34 -6.37 15.96 -10.25
C THR A 34 -5.67 15.94 -8.89
N ILE A 35 -6.42 16.01 -7.80
CA ILE A 35 -5.86 15.94 -6.44
C ILE A 35 -5.17 14.58 -6.20
N GLN A 36 -5.79 13.49 -6.63
CA GLN A 36 -5.19 12.15 -6.56
C GLN A 36 -3.89 12.03 -7.36
N ASP A 37 -3.83 12.59 -8.57
CA ASP A 37 -2.61 12.57 -9.39
C ASP A 37 -1.46 13.30 -8.69
N TYR A 38 -1.72 14.50 -8.17
CA TYR A 38 -0.70 15.25 -7.44
C TYR A 38 -0.22 14.53 -6.18
N ARG A 39 -1.12 13.86 -5.44
CA ARG A 39 -0.74 13.02 -4.29
C ARG A 39 0.15 11.84 -4.72
N SER A 40 -0.19 11.16 -5.81
CA SER A 40 0.63 10.07 -6.35
C SER A 40 2.03 10.58 -6.73
N THR A 41 2.10 11.68 -7.49
CA THR A 41 3.38 12.28 -7.90
C THR A 41 4.21 12.69 -6.70
N TYR A 42 3.61 13.32 -5.69
CA TYR A 42 4.30 13.72 -4.47
C TYR A 42 4.92 12.53 -3.74
N ASN A 43 4.16 11.44 -3.59
CA ASN A 43 4.64 10.21 -2.97
C ASN A 43 5.73 9.53 -3.82
N ASP A 44 5.60 9.51 -5.15
CA ASP A 44 6.61 8.96 -6.06
C ASP A 44 7.93 9.72 -5.96
N THR A 45 7.88 11.05 -5.93
CA THR A 45 9.07 11.90 -5.72
C THR A 45 9.73 11.62 -4.36
N ARG A 46 8.93 11.47 -3.30
CA ARG A 46 9.45 11.16 -1.96
C ARG A 46 10.13 9.79 -1.91
N GLU A 47 9.51 8.77 -2.49
CA GLU A 47 10.08 7.43 -2.53
C GLU A 47 11.35 7.37 -3.36
N TRP A 48 11.35 8.02 -4.53
CA TRP A 48 12.55 8.17 -5.36
C TRP A 48 13.69 8.81 -4.58
N LEU A 49 13.45 9.96 -3.94
CA LEU A 49 14.46 10.67 -3.16
C LEU A 49 14.99 9.80 -1.99
N ARG A 50 14.11 9.04 -1.32
CA ARG A 50 14.52 8.11 -0.26
C ARG A 50 15.46 7.02 -0.81
N ARG A 51 15.18 6.49 -1.99
CA ARG A 51 16.01 5.46 -2.64
C ARG A 51 17.36 6.02 -3.08
N GLU A 52 17.38 7.21 -3.69
CA GLU A 52 18.63 7.90 -4.08
C GLU A 52 19.54 8.16 -2.87
N LYS A 53 18.99 8.69 -1.77
CA LYS A 53 19.77 8.90 -0.52
C LYS A 53 20.32 7.59 0.04
N ALA A 54 19.60 6.48 -0.12
CA ALA A 54 20.07 5.15 0.32
C ALA A 54 21.12 4.53 -0.62
N ALA A 55 21.07 4.86 -1.92
CA ALA A 55 22.03 4.39 -2.92
C ALA A 55 23.38 5.12 -2.87
N ASN A 56 23.49 6.21 -2.10
CA ASN A 56 24.70 7.04 -1.96
C ASN A 56 25.18 7.69 -3.28
N ASP A 57 24.36 7.67 -4.33
CA ASP A 57 24.59 8.35 -5.61
C ASP A 57 24.25 9.85 -5.48
N LYS A 58 25.06 10.58 -4.71
CA LYS A 58 24.92 12.04 -4.55
C LYS A 58 25.38 12.84 -5.78
N GLU A 59 25.85 12.19 -6.84
CA GLU A 59 26.61 12.86 -7.90
C GLU A 59 25.79 13.51 -9.03
N SER A 60 24.46 13.41 -9.08
CA SER A 60 23.70 13.86 -10.26
C SER A 60 22.58 14.90 -10.05
N ALA A 61 22.23 15.26 -8.81
CA ALA A 61 21.15 16.21 -8.57
C ALA A 61 21.67 17.66 -8.50
N ASN A 62 21.30 18.48 -9.48
CA ASN A 62 21.57 19.94 -9.52
C ASN A 62 20.76 20.75 -8.48
N ILE A 63 19.94 20.07 -7.66
CA ILE A 63 19.03 20.65 -6.68
C ILE A 63 19.41 20.09 -5.31
N ASP A 64 19.61 20.98 -4.34
CA ASP A 64 19.79 20.59 -2.94
C ASP A 64 18.44 20.17 -2.34
N TRP A 65 18.30 18.89 -2.04
CA TRP A 65 17.09 18.29 -1.47
C TRP A 65 17.16 18.16 0.05
N ASP A 66 18.26 18.59 0.69
CA ASP A 66 18.37 18.54 2.15
C ASP A 66 17.54 19.65 2.82
N ASP A 67 17.24 20.73 2.11
CA ASP A 67 16.39 21.85 2.56
C ASP A 67 14.87 21.59 2.41
N VAL A 68 14.47 20.47 1.80
CA VAL A 68 13.07 20.13 1.54
C VAL A 68 12.57 19.09 2.55
N VAL A 69 11.65 19.50 3.43
CA VAL A 69 10.97 18.60 4.37
C VAL A 69 9.62 18.19 3.78
N PHE A 70 9.41 16.87 3.64
CA PHE A 70 8.13 16.32 3.20
C PHE A 70 7.13 16.25 4.36
N GLU A 71 5.91 16.74 4.16
CA GLU A 71 4.84 16.75 5.17
C GLU A 71 4.12 15.40 5.20
N VAL A 72 4.65 14.46 5.97
CA VAL A 72 4.15 13.07 6.02
C VAL A 72 2.89 12.95 6.87
N ASP A 73 2.73 13.79 7.89
CA ASP A 73 1.63 13.65 8.86
C ASP A 73 0.28 14.04 8.25
N LEU A 74 0.24 15.10 7.43
CA LEU A 74 -0.95 15.45 6.66
C LEU A 74 -1.36 14.33 5.70
N LEU A 75 -0.41 13.68 5.04
CA LEU A 75 -0.69 12.58 4.12
C LEU A 75 -1.23 11.34 4.83
N LYS A 76 -0.72 11.03 6.02
CA LYS A 76 -1.25 9.94 6.86
C LYS A 76 -2.69 10.20 7.29
N SER A 77 -3.03 11.44 7.64
CA SER A 77 -4.40 11.79 8.06
C SER A 77 -5.45 11.65 6.95
N GLN A 78 -5.00 11.66 5.69
CA GLN A 78 -5.83 11.53 4.48
C GLN A 78 -5.68 10.16 3.83
N GLU A 79 -5.08 9.20 4.54
CA GLU A 79 -4.85 7.86 4.02
C GLU A 79 -6.17 7.14 3.80
N ILE A 80 -6.33 6.60 2.60
CA ILE A 80 -7.48 5.79 2.25
C ILE A 80 -7.25 4.39 2.84
N ASN A 81 -8.18 3.94 3.68
CA ASN A 81 -8.14 2.60 4.26
C ASN A 81 -8.33 1.53 3.19
N LEU A 82 -7.71 0.36 3.41
CA LEU A 82 -7.80 -0.77 2.49
C LEU A 82 -9.26 -1.21 2.25
N ASP A 83 -10.07 -1.22 3.30
CA ASP A 83 -11.50 -1.57 3.23
C ASP A 83 -12.26 -0.67 2.24
N TYR A 84 -11.95 0.62 2.20
CA TYR A 84 -12.56 1.54 1.25
C TYR A 84 -12.10 1.26 -0.20
N ILE A 85 -10.83 0.88 -0.40
CA ILE A 85 -10.35 0.47 -1.72
C ILE A 85 -11.09 -0.79 -2.18
N LEU A 86 -11.29 -1.77 -1.29
CA LEU A 86 -12.05 -2.99 -1.59
C LEU A 86 -13.53 -2.69 -1.88
N GLU A 87 -14.13 -1.78 -1.13
CA GLU A 87 -15.49 -1.31 -1.39
C GLU A 87 -15.61 -0.67 -2.79
N LEU A 88 -14.65 0.18 -3.18
CA LEU A 88 -14.62 0.77 -4.51
C LEU A 88 -14.47 -0.29 -5.61
N ILE A 89 -13.65 -1.32 -5.38
CA ILE A 89 -13.54 -2.47 -6.31
C ILE A 89 -14.90 -3.11 -6.50
N PHE A 90 -15.63 -3.40 -5.42
CA PHE A 90 -16.97 -3.98 -5.48
C PHE A 90 -17.96 -3.09 -6.26
N GLU A 91 -18.04 -1.80 -5.91
CA GLU A 91 -18.95 -0.84 -6.55
C GLU A 91 -18.65 -0.64 -8.04
N HIS A 92 -17.37 -0.60 -8.42
CA HIS A 92 -16.95 -0.47 -9.80
C HIS A 92 -17.21 -1.73 -10.61
N ASN A 93 -17.06 -2.92 -10.01
CA ASN A 93 -17.39 -4.18 -10.66
C ASN A 93 -18.90 -4.26 -10.98
N LYS A 94 -19.78 -3.89 -10.03
CA LYS A 94 -21.24 -3.90 -10.24
C LYS A 94 -21.71 -2.95 -11.35
N LYS A 95 -20.92 -1.94 -11.70
CA LYS A 95 -21.17 -1.04 -12.84
C LYS A 95 -20.75 -1.63 -14.20
N ASN A 96 -20.49 -2.94 -14.28
CA ASN A 96 -20.06 -3.68 -15.47
C ASN A 96 -18.81 -3.09 -16.16
N LYS A 97 -17.86 -2.59 -15.37
CA LYS A 97 -16.56 -2.18 -15.89
C LYS A 97 -15.69 -3.42 -16.14
N SER A 98 -14.86 -3.38 -17.19
CA SER A 98 -13.89 -4.45 -17.43
C SER A 98 -12.86 -4.54 -16.30
N LYS A 99 -12.37 -5.75 -16.01
CA LYS A 99 -11.29 -5.95 -15.02
C LYS A 99 -10.07 -5.05 -15.28
N ALA A 100 -9.74 -4.80 -16.55
CA ALA A 100 -8.63 -3.93 -16.94
C ALA A 100 -8.83 -2.48 -16.46
N HIS A 101 -10.03 -1.93 -16.64
CA HIS A 101 -10.34 -0.57 -16.18
C HIS A 101 -10.34 -0.48 -14.64
N LEU A 102 -10.86 -1.52 -13.99
CA LEU A 102 -10.88 -1.59 -12.54
C LEU A 102 -9.45 -1.65 -11.96
N ILE A 103 -8.56 -2.44 -12.58
CA ILE A 103 -7.12 -2.48 -12.21
C ILE A 103 -6.48 -1.10 -12.36
N GLU A 104 -6.75 -0.38 -13.45
CA GLU A 104 -6.18 0.96 -13.66
C GLU A 104 -6.63 1.95 -12.58
N GLU A 105 -7.93 1.97 -12.25
CA GLU A 105 -8.48 2.82 -11.19
C GLU A 105 -7.87 2.47 -9.82
N VAL A 106 -7.80 1.18 -9.49
CA VAL A 106 -7.27 0.69 -8.22
C VAL A 106 -5.79 1.00 -8.06
N ARG A 107 -4.97 0.77 -9.09
CA ARG A 107 -3.52 1.10 -9.05
C ARG A 107 -3.32 2.57 -8.71
N ARG A 108 -4.12 3.45 -9.30
CA ARG A 108 -4.02 4.88 -9.05
C ARG A 108 -4.41 5.27 -7.62
N LEU A 109 -5.49 4.69 -7.08
CA LEU A 109 -5.91 4.89 -5.70
C LEU A 109 -4.84 4.40 -4.71
N ILE A 110 -4.27 3.21 -4.96
CA ILE A 110 -3.22 2.62 -4.13
C ILE A 110 -1.96 3.47 -4.15
N ARG A 111 -1.53 3.96 -5.32
CA ARG A 111 -0.34 4.82 -5.42
C ARG A 111 -0.55 6.18 -4.77
N ALA A 112 -1.77 6.69 -4.68
CA ALA A 112 -2.05 7.90 -3.91
C ALA A 112 -1.95 7.68 -2.37
N SER A 113 -2.08 6.43 -1.90
CA SER A 113 -1.86 6.04 -0.48
C SER A 113 -0.38 5.78 -0.20
N LEU A 114 0.07 6.11 1.01
CA LEU A 114 1.46 5.87 1.45
C LEU A 114 1.68 4.42 1.88
N GLY A 115 0.78 3.87 2.69
CA GLY A 115 0.91 2.57 3.34
C GLY A 115 0.42 1.38 2.52
N ASN A 116 -0.40 1.61 1.48
CA ASN A 116 -0.96 0.54 0.66
C ASN A 116 -0.15 0.26 -0.62
N ARG A 117 0.88 1.05 -0.95
CA ARG A 117 1.70 0.86 -2.16
C ARG A 117 2.30 -0.54 -2.28
N ALA A 118 2.84 -1.06 -1.18
CA ALA A 118 3.42 -2.40 -1.15
C ALA A 118 2.39 -3.52 -1.43
N LYS A 119 1.09 -3.22 -1.28
CA LYS A 119 -0.04 -4.14 -1.57
C LYS A 119 -0.56 -4.03 -3.01
N GLU A 120 -0.01 -3.14 -3.84
CA GLU A 120 -0.49 -2.96 -5.23
C GLU A 120 -0.54 -4.30 -5.98
N GLY A 121 0.55 -5.06 -5.95
CA GLY A 121 0.60 -6.37 -6.59
C GLY A 121 -0.47 -7.33 -6.06
N LEU A 122 -0.58 -7.44 -4.74
CA LEU A 122 -1.52 -8.34 -4.07
C LEU A 122 -2.99 -8.04 -4.43
N ILE A 123 -3.35 -6.75 -4.49
CA ILE A 123 -4.72 -6.33 -4.84
C ILE A 123 -4.99 -6.57 -6.34
N VAL A 124 -4.01 -6.30 -7.20
CA VAL A 124 -4.13 -6.60 -8.64
C VAL A 124 -4.27 -8.10 -8.89
N ASP A 125 -3.50 -8.92 -8.17
CA ASP A 125 -3.58 -10.38 -8.25
C ASP A 125 -4.95 -10.87 -7.77
N PHE A 126 -5.47 -10.32 -6.67
CA PHE A 126 -6.82 -10.60 -6.20
C PHE A 126 -7.89 -10.33 -7.28
N ILE A 127 -7.85 -9.17 -7.94
CA ILE A 127 -8.80 -8.81 -9.00
C ILE A 127 -8.69 -9.77 -10.20
N ASN A 128 -7.48 -10.16 -10.58
CA ASN A 128 -7.26 -11.04 -11.72
C ASN A 128 -7.74 -12.46 -11.44
N GLN A 129 -7.39 -13.00 -10.28
CA GLN A 129 -7.58 -14.41 -9.92
C GLN A 129 -8.96 -14.71 -9.34
N THR A 130 -9.67 -13.69 -8.82
CA THR A 130 -10.99 -13.87 -8.22
C THR A 130 -12.11 -13.57 -9.22
N ASN A 131 -13.20 -14.34 -9.16
CA ASN A 131 -14.44 -13.97 -9.84
C ASN A 131 -15.22 -12.98 -8.96
N LEU A 132 -15.12 -11.69 -9.28
CA LEU A 132 -15.77 -10.62 -8.50
C LEU A 132 -17.31 -10.64 -8.63
N ASP A 133 -17.85 -11.35 -9.63
CA ASP A 133 -19.30 -11.45 -9.83
C ASP A 133 -19.97 -12.36 -8.79
N ASP A 134 -19.22 -13.31 -8.22
CA ASP A 134 -19.69 -14.21 -7.16
C ASP A 134 -19.76 -13.52 -5.79
N ILE A 135 -19.25 -12.29 -5.70
CA ILE A 135 -19.26 -11.49 -4.48
C ILE A 135 -20.56 -10.68 -4.43
N ASN A 136 -21.34 -10.90 -3.38
CA ASN A 136 -22.71 -10.40 -3.27
C ASN A 136 -22.82 -9.07 -2.53
N ASP A 137 -21.90 -8.78 -1.62
CA ASP A 137 -21.92 -7.58 -0.80
C ASP A 137 -20.51 -7.08 -0.41
N LYS A 138 -20.49 -5.90 0.21
CA LYS A 138 -19.27 -5.20 0.64
C LYS A 138 -18.50 -5.93 1.73
N ALA A 139 -19.16 -6.69 2.61
CA ALA A 139 -18.45 -7.45 3.64
C ALA A 139 -17.76 -8.66 3.01
N SER A 140 -18.43 -9.31 2.07
CA SER A 140 -17.94 -10.50 1.37
C SER A 140 -16.67 -10.21 0.56
N ILE A 141 -16.52 -9.02 -0.05
CA ILE A 141 -15.27 -8.68 -0.77
C ILE A 141 -14.09 -8.54 0.18
N ILE A 142 -14.33 -8.03 1.39
CA ILE A 142 -13.30 -7.86 2.41
C ILE A 142 -12.81 -9.22 2.88
N ASP A 143 -13.74 -10.11 3.25
CA ASP A 143 -13.42 -11.47 3.68
C ASP A 143 -12.73 -12.30 2.58
N ALA A 144 -13.19 -12.15 1.33
CA ALA A 144 -12.58 -12.80 0.17
C ALA A 144 -11.14 -12.33 -0.05
N PHE A 145 -10.89 -11.01 0.05
CA PHE A 145 -9.56 -10.46 -0.09
C PHE A 145 -8.62 -10.96 1.01
N PHE A 146 -9.03 -10.91 2.29
CA PHE A 146 -8.15 -11.37 3.37
C PHE A 146 -7.88 -12.88 3.30
N SER A 147 -8.86 -13.68 2.89
CA SER A 147 -8.67 -15.13 2.68
C SER A 147 -7.67 -15.41 1.55
N PHE A 148 -7.79 -14.68 0.44
CA PHE A 148 -6.85 -14.73 -0.68
C PHE A 148 -5.45 -14.29 -0.22
N ALA A 149 -5.35 -13.16 0.45
CA ALA A 149 -4.10 -12.59 0.91
C ALA A 149 -3.35 -13.49 1.91
N GLN A 150 -4.06 -14.17 2.82
CA GLN A 150 -3.44 -15.14 3.74
C GLN A 150 -2.92 -16.38 3.02
N THR A 151 -3.61 -16.81 1.95
CA THR A 151 -3.15 -17.93 1.11
C THR A 151 -1.87 -17.55 0.38
N GLU A 152 -1.85 -16.39 -0.28
CA GLU A 152 -0.67 -15.87 -0.98
C GLU A 152 0.49 -15.58 -0.01
N GLN A 153 0.21 -15.04 1.16
CA GLN A 153 1.20 -14.79 2.22
C GLN A 153 1.94 -16.07 2.61
N LYS A 154 1.22 -17.18 2.78
CA LYS A 154 1.83 -18.47 3.12
C LYS A 154 2.68 -19.00 1.97
N CYS A 155 2.16 -18.97 0.74
CA CYS A 155 2.88 -19.42 -0.45
C CYS A 155 4.18 -18.62 -0.66
N GLU A 156 4.12 -17.29 -0.58
CA GLU A 156 5.29 -16.42 -0.75
C GLU A 156 6.30 -16.55 0.39
N ALA A 157 5.84 -16.80 1.63
CA ALA A 157 6.74 -17.06 2.74
C ALA A 157 7.52 -18.37 2.53
N GLU A 158 6.85 -19.44 2.11
CA GLU A 158 7.49 -20.71 1.77
C GLU A 158 8.48 -20.55 0.61
N GLU A 159 8.12 -19.80 -0.42
CA GLU A 159 9.00 -19.48 -1.55
C GLU A 159 10.24 -18.70 -1.11
N LEU A 160 10.07 -17.69 -0.26
CA LEU A 160 11.16 -16.87 0.25
C LEU A 160 12.14 -17.71 1.07
N ILE A 161 11.63 -18.57 1.95
CA ILE A 161 12.47 -19.48 2.76
C ILE A 161 13.24 -20.43 1.85
N ARG A 162 12.58 -21.01 0.84
CA ARG A 162 13.18 -21.97 -0.07
C ARG A 162 14.23 -21.34 -0.97
N SER A 163 13.90 -20.24 -1.64
CA SER A 163 14.77 -19.55 -2.60
C SER A 163 16.04 -19.01 -1.95
N GLU A 164 15.97 -18.55 -0.71
CA GLU A 164 17.13 -18.07 0.04
C GLU A 164 17.83 -19.17 0.87
N SER A 165 17.29 -20.39 0.87
CA SER A 165 17.76 -21.53 1.68
C SER A 165 17.86 -21.18 3.16
N LEU A 166 16.83 -20.52 3.69
CA LEU A 166 16.76 -20.10 5.09
C LEU A 166 16.51 -21.28 6.03
N ASN A 167 16.87 -21.11 7.30
CA ASN A 167 16.42 -22.01 8.35
C ASN A 167 14.92 -21.83 8.56
N GLU A 168 14.12 -22.80 8.11
CA GLU A 168 12.66 -22.70 8.07
C GLU A 168 12.04 -22.31 9.42
N GLY A 169 12.37 -23.02 10.50
CA GLY A 169 11.78 -22.77 11.82
C GLY A 169 12.16 -21.41 12.39
N ALA A 170 13.40 -20.95 12.17
CA ALA A 170 13.82 -19.62 12.60
C ALA A 170 13.22 -18.51 11.72
N ALA A 171 13.15 -18.73 10.41
CA ALA A 171 12.59 -17.79 9.45
C ALA A 171 11.10 -17.56 9.67
N LYS A 172 10.30 -18.62 9.82
CA LYS A 172 8.86 -18.52 10.13
C LYS A 172 8.64 -17.71 11.41
N ARG A 173 9.37 -17.98 12.49
CA ARG A 173 9.28 -17.19 13.74
C ARG A 173 9.61 -15.72 13.53
N TYR A 174 10.70 -15.42 12.81
CA TYR A 174 11.12 -14.04 12.56
C TYR A 174 10.12 -13.28 11.67
N ILE A 175 9.62 -13.91 10.61
CA ILE A 175 8.61 -13.32 9.71
C ILE A 175 7.31 -13.05 10.48
N THR A 176 6.79 -14.03 11.23
CA THR A 176 5.58 -13.86 12.04
C THR A 176 5.74 -12.75 13.10
N ALA A 177 6.89 -12.69 13.76
CA ALA A 177 7.17 -11.61 14.71
C ALA A 177 7.25 -10.24 14.02
N SER A 178 7.86 -10.17 12.84
CA SER A 178 7.99 -8.93 12.07
C SER A 178 6.64 -8.44 11.53
N LEU A 179 5.79 -9.34 11.05
CA LEU A 179 4.42 -9.01 10.65
C LEU A 179 3.58 -8.50 11.82
N LYS A 180 3.69 -9.13 13.00
CA LYS A 180 3.00 -8.68 14.21
C LYS A 180 3.49 -7.31 14.69
N ARG A 181 4.77 -6.99 14.50
CA ARG A 181 5.34 -5.67 14.79
C ARG A 181 5.10 -4.67 13.66
N GLU A 182 4.66 -5.12 12.49
CA GLU A 182 4.48 -4.37 11.24
C GLU A 182 5.77 -3.82 10.60
N TYR A 183 6.94 -4.26 11.07
CA TYR A 183 8.24 -3.94 10.48
C TYR A 183 9.27 -5.04 10.75
N ALA A 184 10.22 -5.21 9.83
CA ALA A 184 11.38 -6.07 10.00
C ALA A 184 12.52 -5.30 10.70
N SER A 185 13.29 -5.96 11.57
CA SER A 185 14.41 -5.33 12.28
C SER A 185 15.70 -6.10 12.11
N GLU A 186 16.76 -5.42 11.69
CA GLU A 186 18.12 -5.98 11.68
C GLU A 186 18.72 -6.15 13.08
N ASN A 187 18.09 -5.54 14.10
CA ASN A 187 18.58 -5.53 15.46
C ASN A 187 18.34 -6.89 16.14
N GLY A 188 19.31 -7.29 16.97
CA GLY A 188 19.28 -8.57 17.66
C GLY A 188 19.82 -9.72 16.80
N THR A 189 19.50 -10.95 17.20
CA THR A 189 20.07 -12.18 16.62
C THR A 189 19.05 -13.02 15.86
N GLU A 190 17.77 -12.62 15.85
CA GLU A 190 16.68 -13.37 15.21
C GLU A 190 16.93 -13.50 13.71
N LEU A 191 17.21 -12.38 13.02
CA LEU A 191 17.55 -12.36 11.59
C LEU A 191 18.80 -13.21 11.30
N ASN A 192 19.83 -13.12 12.12
CA ASN A 192 21.05 -13.92 11.91
C ASN A 192 20.78 -15.43 12.02
N SER A 193 19.77 -15.81 12.81
CA SER A 193 19.37 -17.21 13.01
C SER A 193 18.56 -17.78 11.83
N THR A 194 18.01 -16.92 10.96
CA THR A 194 17.30 -17.35 9.75
C THR A 194 18.26 -17.74 8.62
N LEU A 195 19.48 -17.19 8.64
CA LEU A 195 20.47 -17.41 7.59
C LEU A 195 20.97 -18.88 7.59
N PRO A 196 21.33 -19.43 6.42
CA PRO A 196 21.95 -20.74 6.36
C PRO A 196 23.29 -20.75 7.10
N LYS A 197 23.74 -21.94 7.50
CA LYS A 197 25.03 -22.12 8.18
C LYS A 197 26.17 -21.62 7.31
N MET A 198 26.70 -20.46 7.65
CA MET A 198 27.85 -19.83 7.02
C MET A 198 28.70 -19.16 8.11
N SER A 199 30.01 -19.13 7.92
CA SER A 199 30.89 -18.38 8.84
C SER A 199 30.58 -16.88 8.74
N PRO A 200 30.41 -16.15 9.87
CA PRO A 200 30.30 -14.69 9.85
C PRO A 200 31.52 -13.98 9.24
N LEU A 201 32.66 -14.67 9.18
CA LEU A 201 33.89 -14.18 8.55
C LEU A 201 33.89 -14.37 7.02
N ASN A 202 32.88 -15.04 6.46
CA ASN A 202 32.73 -15.15 5.01
C ASN A 202 32.37 -13.77 4.44
N PRO A 203 33.12 -13.23 3.46
CA PRO A 203 32.80 -11.95 2.84
C PRO A 203 31.38 -11.85 2.29
N GLN A 204 30.81 -12.97 1.82
CA GLN A 204 29.45 -13.04 1.26
C GLN A 204 28.36 -12.98 2.33
N TYR A 205 28.69 -13.21 3.61
CA TYR A 205 27.72 -13.25 4.70
C TYR A 205 26.96 -11.92 4.83
N LYS A 206 27.68 -10.79 4.79
CA LYS A 206 27.08 -9.45 4.92
C LYS A 206 26.13 -9.16 3.77
N THR A 207 26.54 -9.44 2.54
CA THR A 207 25.71 -9.22 1.34
C THR A 207 24.46 -10.09 1.35
N LYS A 208 24.60 -11.38 1.72
CA LYS A 208 23.43 -12.28 1.84
C LYS A 208 22.50 -11.83 2.96
N LYS A 209 23.03 -11.45 4.12
CA LYS A 209 22.24 -10.89 5.23
C LYS A 209 21.42 -9.68 4.77
N GLN A 210 22.05 -8.72 4.08
CA GLN A 210 21.36 -7.52 3.58
C GLN A 210 20.26 -7.87 2.57
N SER A 211 20.57 -8.75 1.61
CA SER A 211 19.61 -9.20 0.61
C SER A 211 18.39 -9.87 1.23
N VAL A 212 18.63 -10.82 2.15
CA VAL A 212 17.55 -11.52 2.88
C VAL A 212 16.74 -10.55 3.73
N PHE A 213 17.39 -9.60 4.41
CA PHE A 213 16.69 -8.58 5.18
C PHE A 213 15.77 -7.75 4.29
N GLN A 214 16.26 -7.27 3.15
CA GLN A 214 15.46 -6.46 2.23
C GLN A 214 14.24 -7.24 1.73
N LYS A 215 14.43 -8.50 1.31
CA LYS A 215 13.32 -9.35 0.87
C LYS A 215 12.28 -9.58 1.96
N ILE A 216 12.71 -9.81 3.21
CA ILE A 216 11.78 -9.97 4.33
C ILE A 216 11.09 -8.65 4.67
N ALA A 217 11.80 -7.51 4.61
CA ALA A 217 11.21 -6.20 4.84
C ALA A 217 10.14 -5.89 3.79
N ASP A 218 10.41 -6.15 2.50
CA ASP A 218 9.45 -5.98 1.41
C ASP A 218 8.23 -6.90 1.58
N PHE A 219 8.46 -8.15 1.99
CA PHE A 219 7.40 -9.10 2.32
C PHE A 219 6.52 -8.58 3.48
N VAL A 220 7.13 -8.06 4.55
CA VAL A 220 6.39 -7.49 5.69
C VAL A 220 5.58 -6.26 5.27
N GLU A 221 6.14 -5.36 4.47
CA GLU A 221 5.40 -4.20 3.95
C GLU A 221 4.19 -4.63 3.09
N LYS A 222 4.36 -5.66 2.25
CA LYS A 222 3.28 -6.24 1.44
C LYS A 222 2.17 -6.83 2.32
N TYR A 223 2.52 -7.59 3.36
CA TYR A 223 1.55 -8.39 4.12
C TYR A 223 1.18 -7.85 5.52
N LYS A 224 1.74 -6.74 6.00
CA LYS A 224 1.33 -6.13 7.28
C LYS A 224 -0.16 -5.79 7.26
N GLY A 225 -0.86 -6.10 8.36
CA GLY A 225 -2.30 -5.91 8.51
C GLY A 225 -3.18 -7.02 7.91
N VAL A 226 -2.63 -8.00 7.17
CA VAL A 226 -3.41 -9.11 6.58
C VAL A 226 -3.83 -10.16 7.62
N GLY A 227 -3.05 -10.32 8.70
CA GLY A 227 -3.26 -11.36 9.71
C GLY A 227 -2.75 -12.72 9.26
N GLY A 228 -3.39 -13.80 9.72
CA GLY A 228 -3.06 -15.18 9.32
C GLY A 228 -1.89 -15.84 10.08
N GLN A 229 -1.58 -17.07 9.68
CA GLN A 229 -0.45 -17.86 10.19
C GLN A 229 0.43 -18.33 9.02
N ILE A 230 1.74 -18.39 9.27
CA ILE A 230 2.78 -18.83 8.32
C ILE A 230 3.46 -20.08 8.86
#